data_AF-A0A5R2MWC9-F1
#
_entry.id   AF-A0A5R2MWC9-F1
#
_cell.length_a   1.000
_cell.length_b   1.000
_cell.length_c   1.000
_cell.angle_alpha   90.00
_cell.angle_beta   90.00
_cell.angle_gamma   90.00
#
_symmetry.space_group_name_H-M   'P 1'
#
loop_
_entity.id
_entity.type
_entity.pdbx_description
1 polymer ?
#
loop_
_entity_poly.entity_id
_entity_poly.type
_entity_poly.pdbx_seq_one_letter_code
_entity_poly.pdbx_strand_id
1 'polypeptide(L)'
;MLLRQALELQQAERLSEAEEVCHRVLARTSNHPLALYILGTLGLGFDNEKSLRYFARAVAEDPRNPYYHLSLGETYLKVSEFTPAI
;
A
#
# COMPACT_ATOMS: atom_id res chain seq x y z
N MET A 1 4.31 18.28 2.42
CA MET A 1 3.59 17.20 3.13
C MET A 1 4.28 15.89 2.78
N LEU A 2 4.73 15.10 3.76
CA LEU A 2 5.55 13.89 3.55
C LEU A 2 4.92 12.88 2.56
N LEU A 3 3.59 12.76 2.54
CA LEU A 3 2.87 11.86 1.63
C LEU A 3 3.03 12.22 0.15
N ARG A 4 3.08 13.51 -0.17
CA ARG A 4 3.32 13.97 -1.55
C ARG A 4 4.72 13.57 -2.02
N GLN A 5 5.69 13.66 -1.12
CA GLN A 5 7.06 13.25 -1.39
C GLN A 5 7.16 11.74 -1.61
N ALA A 6 6.45 10.92 -0.82
CA ALA A 6 6.40 9.48 -1.04
C ALA A 6 5.83 9.11 -2.42
N LEU A 7 4.79 9.82 -2.89
CA LEU A 7 4.23 9.64 -4.24
C LEU A 7 5.21 10.05 -5.34
N GLU A 8 5.92 11.16 -5.18
CA GLU A 8 6.95 11.60 -6.14
C GLU A 8 8.11 10.59 -6.21
N LEU A 9 8.54 10.06 -5.06
CA LEU A 9 9.56 9.02 -4.99
C LEU A 9 9.10 7.71 -5.63
N GLN A 10 7.83 7.32 -5.43
CA GLN A 10 7.24 6.17 -6.10
C GLN A 10 7.21 6.35 -7.62
N GLN A 11 6.81 7.51 -8.12
CA GLN A 11 6.85 7.82 -9.56
C GLN A 11 8.27 7.86 -10.12
N ALA A 12 9.25 8.22 -9.29
CA ALA A 12 10.66 8.19 -9.65
C ALA A 12 11.31 6.79 -9.51
N GLU A 13 10.53 5.72 -9.28
CA GLU A 13 10.99 4.35 -9.02
C GLU A 13 11.93 4.21 -7.80
N ARG A 14 11.96 5.22 -6.92
CA ARG A 14 12.77 5.24 -5.69
C ARG A 14 11.99 4.59 -4.55
N LEU A 15 11.72 3.29 -4.70
CA LEU A 15 10.84 2.53 -3.80
C LEU A 15 11.31 2.58 -2.33
N SER A 16 12.61 2.42 -2.09
CA SER A 16 13.20 2.41 -0.75
C SER A 16 12.98 3.72 0.00
N GLU A 17 13.11 4.85 -0.70
CA GLU A 17 12.92 6.17 -0.09
C GLU A 17 11.44 6.48 0.11
N ALA A 18 10.58 6.07 -0.82
CA ALA A 18 9.14 6.16 -0.65
C ALA A 18 8.68 5.37 0.60
N GLU A 19 9.26 4.18 0.80
CA GLU A 19 9.01 3.33 1.97
C GLU A 19 9.45 4.01 3.26
N GLU A 20 10.67 4.57 3.31
CA GLU A 20 11.16 5.33 4.46
C GLU A 20 10.25 6.51 4.81
N VAL A 21 9.83 7.29 3.81
CA VAL A 21 8.96 8.44 4.03
C VAL A 21 7.60 7.98 4.57
N CYS A 22 7.04 6.89 4.05
CA CYS A 22 5.81 6.29 4.58
C CYS A 22 5.98 5.82 6.02
N HIS A 23 7.11 5.18 6.36
CA HIS A 23 7.40 4.79 7.73
C HIS A 23 7.53 5.99 8.68
N ARG A 24 8.13 7.09 8.24
CA ARG A 24 8.17 8.34 9.03
C ARG A 24 6.77 8.91 9.25
N VAL A 25 5.88 8.80 8.26
CA VAL A 25 4.47 9.19 8.43
C VAL A 25 3.78 8.28 9.43
N LEU A 26 3.97 6.96 9.33
CA LEU A 26 3.42 5.99 10.27
C LEU A 26 3.99 6.17 11.69
N ALA A 27 5.23 6.60 11.84
CA ALA A 27 5.80 6.92 13.16
C ALA A 27 5.09 8.11 13.84
N ARG A 28 4.54 9.05 13.05
CA ARG A 28 3.74 10.18 13.56
C ARG A 28 2.25 9.85 13.64
N THR A 29 1.76 9.01 12.74
CA THR A 29 0.36 8.63 12.62
C THR A 29 0.30 7.16 12.26
N SER A 30 0.26 6.30 13.27
CA SER A 30 0.46 4.85 13.18
C SER A 30 -0.46 4.12 12.21
N ASN A 31 -1.61 4.72 11.91
CA ASN A 31 -2.63 4.15 11.03
C ASN A 31 -3.02 5.11 9.90
N HIS A 32 -2.10 5.92 9.38
CA HIS A 32 -2.41 6.80 8.27
C HIS A 32 -2.78 6.00 7.00
N PRO A 33 -4.01 6.08 6.48
CA PRO A 33 -4.48 5.20 5.40
C PRO A 33 -3.70 5.39 4.10
N LEU A 34 -3.37 6.64 3.74
CA LEU A 34 -2.58 6.90 2.53
C LEU A 34 -1.14 6.35 2.60
N ALA A 35 -0.51 6.33 3.79
CA ALA A 35 0.83 5.76 3.93
C ALA A 35 0.80 4.24 3.80
N LEU A 36 -0.22 3.60 4.39
CA LEU A 36 -0.48 2.17 4.23
C LEU A 36 -0.75 1.82 2.76
N TYR A 37 -1.54 2.63 2.07
CA TYR A 37 -1.81 2.47 0.64
C TYR A 37 -0.53 2.54 -0.20
N ILE A 38 0.32 3.55 0.02
CA ILE A 38 1.57 3.70 -0.73
C ILE A 38 2.49 2.49 -0.46
N LEU A 39 2.66 2.07 0.81
CA LEU A 39 3.42 0.87 1.16
C LEU A 39 2.88 -0.40 0.48
N GLY A 40 1.55 -0.53 0.42
CA GLY A 40 0.90 -1.61 -0.32
C GLY A 40 1.27 -1.59 -1.80
N THR A 41 1.19 -0.42 -2.46
CA THR A 41 1.57 -0.31 -3.87
C THR A 41 3.05 -0.54 -4.14
N LEU A 42 3.94 -0.19 -3.20
CA LEU A 42 5.38 -0.44 -3.33
C LEU A 42 5.72 -1.94 -3.26
N GLY A 43 4.97 -2.72 -2.48
CA GLY A 43 5.15 -4.18 -2.35
C GLY A 43 4.53 -5.00 -3.48
N LEU A 44 3.69 -4.40 -4.33
CA LEU A 44 3.02 -5.10 -5.43
C LEU A 44 4.05 -5.65 -6.42
N GLY A 45 3.95 -6.94 -6.74
CA GLY A 45 4.89 -7.65 -7.61
C GLY A 45 6.08 -8.27 -6.88
N PHE A 46 6.37 -7.87 -5.64
CA PHE A 46 7.36 -8.53 -4.77
C PHE A 46 6.68 -9.46 -3.76
N ASP A 47 5.74 -8.93 -2.99
CA ASP A 47 5.01 -9.66 -1.96
C ASP A 47 3.55 -9.19 -1.96
N ASN A 48 2.77 -9.78 -2.87
CA ASN A 48 1.37 -9.43 -3.05
C ASN A 48 0.53 -9.70 -1.78
N GLU A 49 0.89 -10.71 -0.97
CA GLU A 49 0.21 -10.99 0.30
C GLU A 49 0.44 -9.89 1.33
N LYS A 50 1.68 -9.42 1.46
CA LYS A 50 2.01 -8.29 2.35
C LYS A 50 1.33 -7.01 1.88
N SER A 51 1.31 -6.75 0.57
CA SER A 51 0.57 -5.63 -0.03
C SER A 51 -0.93 -5.69 0.28
N LEU A 52 -1.53 -6.87 0.17
CA LEU A 52 -2.93 -7.09 0.51
C LEU A 52 -3.23 -6.68 1.95
N ARG A 53 -2.37 -7.08 2.90
CA ARG A 53 -2.53 -6.69 4.32
C ARG A 53 -2.46 -5.18 4.53
N TYR A 54 -1.57 -4.48 3.81
CA TYR A 54 -1.50 -3.02 3.89
C TYR A 54 -2.75 -2.34 3.33
N PHE A 55 -3.26 -2.80 2.19
CA PHE A 55 -4.51 -2.29 1.64
C PHE A 55 -5.72 -2.58 2.54
N ALA A 56 -5.78 -3.77 3.13
CA ALA A 56 -6.85 -4.12 4.07
C ALA A 56 -6.85 -3.20 5.30
N ARG A 57 -5.67 -2.86 5.83
CA ARG A 57 -5.54 -1.86 6.89
C ARG A 57 -5.94 -0.46 6.43
N ALA A 58 -5.54 -0.04 5.23
CA ALA A 58 -5.92 1.26 4.69
C ALA A 58 -7.45 1.39 4.54
N VAL A 59 -8.12 0.33 4.07
CA VAL A 59 -9.59 0.25 3.99
C VAL A 59 -10.24 0.24 5.37
N ALA A 60 -9.65 -0.43 6.35
CA ALA A 60 -10.18 -0.43 7.72
C ALA A 60 -10.16 0.99 8.36
N GLU A 61 -9.12 1.77 8.06
CA GLU A 61 -8.96 3.13 8.58
C GLU A 61 -9.80 4.16 7.81
N ASP A 62 -9.93 4.01 6.49
CA ASP A 62 -10.81 4.83 5.66
C ASP A 62 -11.63 3.97 4.68
N PRO A 63 -12.75 3.39 5.15
CA PRO A 63 -13.61 2.54 4.33
C PRO A 63 -14.42 3.33 3.31
N ARG A 64 -14.39 4.66 3.35
CA ARG A 64 -15.15 5.52 2.43
C ARG A 64 -14.38 5.83 1.16
N ASN A 65 -13.09 5.49 1.11
CA ASN A 65 -12.24 5.78 -0.01
C ASN A 65 -12.31 4.67 -1.08
N PRO A 66 -12.93 4.92 -2.24
CA PRO A 66 -13.11 3.91 -3.27
C PRO A 66 -11.78 3.43 -3.88
N TYR A 67 -10.73 4.27 -3.85
CA TYR A 67 -9.41 3.89 -4.38
C TYR A 67 -8.78 2.76 -3.57
N TYR A 68 -8.97 2.74 -2.24
CA TYR A 68 -8.42 1.70 -1.39
C TYR A 68 -9.12 0.37 -1.61
N HIS A 69 -10.44 0.39 -1.78
CA HIS A 69 -11.22 -0.80 -2.15
C HIS A 69 -10.82 -1.33 -3.51
N LEU A 70 -10.62 -0.44 -4.49
CA LEU A 70 -10.18 -0.83 -5.83
C LEU A 70 -8.82 -1.54 -5.77
N SER A 71 -7.81 -0.92 -5.17
CA SER A 71 -6.48 -1.53 -5.09
C SER A 71 -6.45 -2.78 -4.21
N LEU A 72 -7.26 -2.85 -3.15
CA LEU A 72 -7.44 -4.09 -2.38
C LEU A 72 -8.00 -5.21 -3.26
N GLY A 73 -9.05 -4.93 -4.03
CA GLY A 73 -9.67 -5.90 -4.94
C GLY A 73 -8.72 -6.36 -6.04
N GLU A 74 -8.03 -5.44 -6.71
CA GLU A 74 -7.03 -5.75 -7.72
C GLU A 74 -5.89 -6.62 -7.16
N THR A 75 -5.43 -6.31 -5.94
CA THR A 75 -4.39 -7.10 -5.27
C THR A 75 -4.92 -8.48 -4.86
N TYR A 76 -6.16 -8.56 -4.40
CA TYR A 76 -6.80 -9.81 -4.02
C TYR A 76 -6.91 -10.77 -5.21
N LEU A 77 -7.29 -10.26 -6.39
CA LEU A 77 -7.29 -11.04 -7.63
C LEU A 77 -5.89 -11.56 -7.95
N LYS A 78 -4.86 -10.71 -7.86
CA LYS A 78 -3.47 -11.12 -8.06
C LYS A 78 -2.98 -12.15 -7.05
N VAL A 79 -3.35 -12.07 -5.78
CA VAL A 79 -2.96 -13.11 -4.79
C VAL A 79 -3.71 -14.41 -5.07
N SER A 80 -4.99 -14.33 -5.38
CA SER A 80 -5.84 -15.49 -5.65
C SER A 80 -5.42 -16.24 -6.92
N GLU A 81 -4.98 -15.53 -7.98
CA GLU A 81 -4.49 -16.15 -9.23
C GLU A 81 -3.16 -16.90 -9.03
N PHE A 82 -2.35 -16.45 -8.07
CA PHE A 82 -1.04 -17.04 -7.79
C PHE A 82 -1.08 -18.08 -6.68
N THR A 83 -2.25 -18.33 -6.08
CA THR A 83 -2.43 -19.48 -5.19
C THR A 83 -2.54 -20.72 -6.09
N PRO A 84 -1.52 -21.61 -6.14
CA PRO A 84 -1.71 -22.87 -6.84
C PRO A 84 -2.75 -23.63 -6.03
N ALA A 85 -3.89 -23.93 -6.65
CA ALA A 85 -4.83 -24.88 -6.10
C ALA A 85 -4.05 -26.18 -5.84
N ILE A 86 -3.95 -26.54 -4.56
CA ILE A 86 -3.27 -27.74 -4.06
C ILE A 86 -4.15 -28.96 -4.32
#